data_AF-A0A924VFL5-F1
#
_entry.id   AF-A0A924VFL5-F1
#
_cell.length_a   1.000
_cell.length_b   1.000
_cell.length_c   1.000
_cell.angle_alpha   90.00
_cell.angle_beta   90.00
_cell.angle_gamma   90.00
#
_symmetry.space_group_name_H-M   'P 1'
#
loop_
_entity.id
_entity.type
_entity.pdbx_description
1 polymer ?
#
loop_
_entity_poly.entity_id
_entity_poly.type
_entity_poly.pdbx_seq_one_letter_code
_entity_poly.pdbx_strand_id
1 'polypeptide(L)'
;MDAGAITEAFGAQCNLPQVQGSGVVQKVLKDDTKGLKHQKFLLKVSENITILIAHNIDLAPRVADLHEGDVLEFKGEYIYTPKGGTVHWTHKDPKNHHHAGWLKHNGNTYE
;
A
#
# COMPACT_ATOMS: atom_id res chain seq x y z
N MET A 1 5.14 -12.81 5.68
CA MET A 1 4.52 -11.98 4.62
C MET A 1 3.38 -12.80 4.06
N ASP A 2 2.26 -12.17 3.78
CA ASP A 2 1.09 -12.82 3.18
C ASP A 2 0.51 -11.87 2.13
N ALA A 3 0.59 -12.25 0.85
CA ALA A 3 0.13 -11.44 -0.27
C ALA A 3 -0.12 -12.33 -1.52
N GLY A 4 -0.80 -13.46 -1.32
CA GLY A 4 -1.08 -14.43 -2.39
C GLY A 4 -1.74 -13.79 -3.61
N ALA A 5 -2.78 -12.97 -3.38
CA ALA A 5 -3.51 -12.26 -4.43
C ALA A 5 -2.63 -11.33 -5.28
N ILE A 6 -1.64 -10.65 -4.66
CA ILE A 6 -0.70 -9.81 -5.41
C ILE A 6 0.23 -10.67 -6.27
N THR A 7 0.67 -11.81 -5.75
CA THR A 7 1.57 -12.71 -6.49
C THR A 7 0.88 -13.25 -7.75
N GLU A 8 -0.37 -13.67 -7.62
CA GLU A 8 -1.20 -14.13 -8.74
C GLU A 8 -1.46 -12.99 -9.74
N ALA A 9 -1.88 -11.82 -9.25
CA ALA A 9 -2.18 -10.67 -10.11
C ALA A 9 -0.95 -10.13 -10.85
N PHE A 10 0.22 -10.13 -10.21
CA PHE A 10 1.48 -9.73 -10.84
C PHE A 10 1.87 -10.70 -11.97
N GLY A 11 1.75 -12.02 -11.74
CA GLY A 11 1.99 -13.03 -12.78
C GLY A 11 1.01 -12.94 -13.95
N ALA A 12 -0.26 -12.63 -13.67
CA ALA A 12 -1.30 -12.43 -14.67
C ALA A 12 -1.31 -11.02 -15.29
N GLN A 13 -0.46 -10.11 -14.82
CA GLN A 13 -0.39 -8.71 -15.26
C GLN A 13 -1.75 -7.98 -15.18
N CYS A 14 -2.54 -8.24 -14.15
CA CYS A 14 -3.88 -7.67 -13.98
C CYS A 14 -3.99 -6.79 -12.74
N ASN A 15 -5.00 -5.91 -12.74
CA ASN A 15 -5.35 -5.09 -11.60
C ASN A 15 -6.34 -5.85 -10.71
N LEU A 16 -6.34 -5.54 -9.42
CA LEU A 16 -7.34 -6.05 -8.48
C LEU A 16 -7.99 -4.88 -7.74
N PRO A 17 -9.33 -4.79 -7.72
CA PRO A 17 -10.05 -3.67 -7.09
C PRO A 17 -9.84 -3.62 -5.58
N GLN A 18 -9.48 -4.75 -4.97
CA GLN A 18 -9.17 -4.84 -3.55
C GLN A 18 -8.23 -6.01 -3.27
N VAL A 19 -7.16 -5.75 -2.54
CA VAL A 19 -6.25 -6.73 -1.96
C VAL A 19 -6.02 -6.42 -0.49
N GLN A 20 -5.68 -7.45 0.28
CA GLN A 20 -5.17 -7.33 1.63
C GLN A 20 -3.91 -8.19 1.75
N GLY A 21 -2.96 -7.73 2.53
CA GLY A 21 -1.75 -8.49 2.80
C GLY A 21 -0.84 -7.84 3.83
N SER A 22 0.34 -8.41 3.98
CA SER A 22 1.41 -7.90 4.83
C SER A 22 2.76 -8.03 4.15
N GLY A 23 3.64 -7.07 4.44
CA GLY A 23 4.99 -7.05 3.92
C GLY A 23 5.97 -6.38 4.88
N VAL A 24 7.23 -6.32 4.46
CA VAL A 24 8.29 -5.62 5.17
C VAL A 24 8.66 -4.36 4.39
N VAL A 25 8.73 -3.23 5.08
CA VAL A 25 9.13 -1.96 4.47
C VAL A 25 10.57 -2.07 4.01
N GLN A 26 10.78 -1.98 2.70
CA GLN A 26 12.10 -2.03 2.10
C GLN A 26 12.73 -0.63 2.03
N LYS A 27 11.90 0.39 1.80
CA LYS A 27 12.37 1.77 1.69
C LYS A 27 11.25 2.77 1.94
N VAL A 28 11.47 3.73 2.81
CA VAL A 28 10.59 4.90 2.97
C VAL A 28 11.04 5.98 1.98
N LEU A 29 10.11 6.47 1.17
CA LEU A 29 10.39 7.52 0.18
C LEU A 29 10.00 8.88 0.74
N LYS A 30 10.51 9.95 0.12
CA LYS A 30 10.04 11.30 0.41
C LYS A 30 8.55 11.40 0.09
N ASP A 31 7.80 12.05 0.98
CA ASP A 31 6.39 12.34 0.74
C ASP A 31 6.23 13.08 -0.60
N ASP A 32 5.26 12.62 -1.39
CA ASP A 32 4.86 13.30 -2.61
C ASP A 32 3.90 14.42 -2.24
N THR A 33 4.27 15.65 -2.54
CA THR A 33 3.49 16.84 -2.21
C THR A 33 2.95 17.55 -3.46
N LYS A 34 3.00 16.92 -4.63
CA LYS A 34 2.43 17.47 -5.87
C LYS A 34 0.99 17.00 -6.03
N GLY A 35 0.04 17.93 -6.00
CA GLY A 35 -1.38 17.59 -5.98
C GLY A 35 -1.80 17.07 -4.60
N LEU A 36 -2.58 15.99 -4.57
CA LEU A 36 -2.92 15.31 -3.32
C LEU A 36 -1.66 14.66 -2.73
N LYS A 37 -1.42 14.90 -1.45
CA LYS A 37 -0.23 14.46 -0.75
C LYS A 37 -0.26 12.96 -0.52
N HIS A 38 0.86 12.29 -0.74
CA HIS A 38 1.00 10.87 -0.48
C HIS A 38 2.27 10.56 0.30
N GLN A 39 2.15 9.75 1.34
CA GLN A 39 3.28 9.01 1.86
C GLN A 39 3.53 7.80 0.95
N LYS A 40 4.78 7.66 0.49
CA LYS A 40 5.18 6.59 -0.42
C LYS A 40 6.27 5.75 0.21
N PHE A 41 6.17 4.44 0.06
CA PHE A 41 7.21 3.51 0.50
C PHE A 41 7.14 2.21 -0.30
N LEU A 42 8.28 1.53 -0.40
CA LEU A 42 8.40 0.22 -1.02
C LEU A 42 8.14 -0.84 0.04
N LEU A 43 7.26 -1.78 -0.28
CA LEU A 43 6.89 -2.87 0.60
C LEU A 43 7.20 -4.20 -0.08
N LYS A 44 8.09 -4.99 0.51
CA LYS A 44 8.39 -6.35 0.05
C LYS A 44 7.31 -7.29 0.56
N VAL A 45 6.55 -7.87 -0.35
CA VAL A 45 5.37 -8.69 -0.04
C VAL A 45 5.56 -10.18 -0.36
N SER A 46 6.56 -10.51 -1.18
CA SER A 46 7.03 -11.88 -1.40
C SER A 46 8.55 -11.87 -1.67
N GLU A 47 9.15 -13.03 -1.93
CA GLU A 47 10.59 -13.12 -2.22
C GLU A 47 11.02 -12.22 -3.39
N ASN A 48 10.19 -12.14 -4.42
CA ASN A 48 10.49 -11.50 -5.70
C ASN A 48 9.59 -10.29 -6.03
N ILE A 49 8.59 -9.98 -5.18
CA ILE A 49 7.66 -8.88 -5.45
C ILE A 49 7.81 -7.81 -4.37
N THR A 50 8.09 -6.60 -4.84
CA THR A 50 8.04 -5.37 -4.06
C THR A 50 7.03 -4.45 -4.72
N ILE A 51 6.09 -3.93 -3.92
CA ILE A 51 5.07 -2.99 -4.38
C ILE A 51 5.38 -1.59 -3.89
N LEU A 52 4.85 -0.59 -4.59
CA LEU A 52 4.77 0.78 -4.08
C LEU A 52 3.46 0.94 -3.29
N ILE A 53 3.54 1.34 -2.03
CA ILE A 53 2.36 1.87 -1.33
C ILE A 53 2.28 3.37 -1.61
N ALA A 54 1.13 3.85 -2.06
CA ALA A 54 0.81 5.27 -2.22
C ALA A 54 -0.37 5.62 -1.30
N HIS A 55 -0.06 6.01 -0.07
CA HIS A 55 -1.06 6.33 0.95
C HIS A 55 -1.37 7.82 0.94
N ASN A 56 -2.61 8.19 0.65
CA ASN A 56 -3.03 9.59 0.57
C ASN A 56 -3.14 10.19 1.98
N ILE A 57 -2.21 11.09 2.31
CA ILE A 57 -2.10 11.71 3.63
C ILE A 57 -2.90 13.02 3.77
N ASP A 58 -3.62 13.44 2.72
CA ASP A 58 -4.66 14.45 2.85
C ASP A 58 -5.99 13.83 3.33
N LEU A 59 -6.18 12.52 3.13
CA LEU A 59 -7.42 11.81 3.48
C LEU A 59 -7.30 10.96 4.74
N ALA A 60 -6.10 10.46 5.05
CA ALA A 60 -5.81 9.66 6.23
C ALA A 60 -4.53 10.16 6.92
N PRO A 61 -4.32 9.89 8.23
CA PRO A 61 -3.09 10.26 8.89
C PRO A 61 -1.88 9.54 8.29
N ARG A 62 -0.76 10.26 8.11
CA ARG A 62 0.53 9.66 7.75
C ARG A 62 0.93 8.58 8.75
N VAL A 63 1.49 7.47 8.28
CA VAL A 63 2.07 6.44 9.14
C VAL A 63 3.28 7.04 9.85
N ALA A 64 3.15 7.23 11.16
CA ALA A 64 4.20 7.76 12.01
C ALA A 64 5.30 6.72 12.22
N ASP A 65 6.54 7.20 12.37
CA ASP A 65 7.70 6.38 12.74
C ASP A 65 7.84 5.09 11.91
N LEU A 66 7.57 5.19 10.61
CA LEU A 66 7.76 4.09 9.66
C LEU A 66 9.22 4.04 9.22
N HIS A 67 9.84 2.88 9.36
CA HIS A 67 11.25 2.64 9.08
C HIS A 67 11.45 1.42 8.17
N GLU A 68 12.63 1.34 7.54
CA GLU A 68 13.03 0.13 6.82
C GLU A 68 13.15 -1.06 7.79
N GLY A 69 12.62 -2.21 7.39
CA GLY A 69 12.54 -3.42 8.22
C GLY A 69 11.22 -3.58 8.98
N ASP A 70 10.40 -2.55 9.08
CA ASP A 70 9.10 -2.62 9.76
C ASP A 70 8.13 -3.54 9.02
N VAL A 71 7.29 -4.27 9.79
CA VAL A 71 6.20 -5.07 9.24
C VAL A 71 4.95 -4.19 9.15
N LEU A 72 4.34 -4.18 7.97
CA LEU A 72 3.13 -3.39 7.72
C LEU A 72 2.06 -4.27 7.06
N GLU A 73 0.85 -4.22 7.60
CA GLU A 73 -0.34 -4.79 6.99
C GLU A 73 -1.06 -3.71 6.17
N PHE A 74 -1.66 -4.09 5.04
CA PHE A 74 -2.35 -3.16 4.17
C PHE A 74 -3.63 -3.77 3.62
N LYS A 75 -4.57 -2.90 3.30
CA LYS A 75 -5.73 -3.18 2.45
C LYS A 75 -5.91 -2.01 1.48
N GLY A 76 -5.99 -2.28 0.18
CA GLY A 76 -6.13 -1.25 -0.85
C GLY A 76 -6.42 -1.82 -2.23
N GLU A 77 -6.55 -0.95 -3.23
CA GLU A 77 -6.62 -1.34 -4.66
C GLU A 77 -5.21 -1.61 -5.17
N TYR A 78 -5.03 -2.67 -5.98
CA TYR A 78 -3.76 -3.01 -6.61
C TYR A 78 -3.79 -2.73 -8.11
N ILE A 79 -2.82 -1.95 -8.56
CA ILE A 79 -2.59 -1.63 -9.97
C ILE A 79 -1.27 -2.26 -10.41
N TYR A 80 -1.35 -3.08 -11.46
CA TYR A 80 -0.17 -3.69 -12.04
C TYR A 80 0.78 -2.64 -12.60
N THR A 81 2.07 -2.83 -12.36
CA THR A 81 3.15 -2.18 -13.09
C THR A 81 4.27 -3.19 -13.32
N PRO A 82 5.11 -3.05 -14.36
CA PRO A 82 6.26 -3.92 -14.58
C PRO A 82 7.28 -3.94 -13.42
N LYS A 83 7.16 -3.01 -12.46
CA LYS A 83 8.04 -2.87 -11.28
C LYS A 83 7.49 -3.53 -10.01
N GLY A 84 6.45 -4.35 -10.13
CA GLY A 84 5.82 -5.07 -9.00
C GLY A 84 4.42 -4.60 -8.66
N GLY A 85 4.03 -3.41 -9.11
CA GLY A 85 2.70 -2.83 -8.90
C GLY A 85 2.63 -1.78 -7.79
N THR A 86 1.48 -1.11 -7.72
CA THR A 86 1.18 -0.06 -6.75
C THR A 86 -0.09 -0.41 -6.00
N VAL A 87 -0.08 -0.28 -4.68
CA VAL A 87 -1.29 -0.29 -3.86
C VAL A 87 -1.62 1.13 -3.42
N HIS A 88 -2.86 1.53 -3.66
CA HIS A 88 -3.45 2.82 -3.30
C HIS A 88 -4.85 2.59 -2.71
N TRP A 89 -5.63 3.65 -2.51
CA TRP A 89 -6.91 3.56 -1.79
C TRP A 89 -6.78 2.88 -0.42
N THR A 90 -5.69 3.15 0.28
CA THR A 90 -5.41 2.64 1.62
C THR A 90 -6.02 3.56 2.70
N HIS A 91 -7.22 4.07 2.42
CA HIS A 91 -7.99 4.97 3.27
C HIS A 91 -9.49 4.78 3.01
N LYS A 92 -10.33 5.39 3.83
CA LYS A 92 -11.77 5.51 3.58
C LYS A 92 -12.03 6.49 2.44
N ASP A 93 -12.94 6.17 1.53
CA ASP A 93 -13.47 7.14 0.58
C ASP A 93 -14.54 8.00 1.27
N PRO A 94 -14.33 9.34 1.41
CA PRO A 94 -15.32 10.22 2.05
C PRO A 94 -16.70 10.21 1.36
N LYS A 95 -16.75 9.82 0.08
CA LYS A 95 -17.98 9.72 -0.71
C LYS A 95 -18.52 8.30 -0.84
N ASN A 96 -17.81 7.32 -0.29
CA ASN A 96 -18.20 5.90 -0.27
C ASN A 96 -18.52 5.31 -1.67
N HIS A 97 -17.81 5.77 -2.70
CA HIS A 97 -17.87 5.24 -4.06
C HIS A 97 -16.82 4.14 -4.30
N HIS A 98 -15.74 4.14 -3.52
CA HIS A 98 -14.68 3.13 -3.57
C HIS A 98 -14.66 2.27 -2.30
N HIS A 99 -14.25 1.00 -2.43
CA HIS A 99 -14.02 0.15 -1.26
C HIS A 99 -12.95 0.74 -0.35
N ALA A 100 -13.24 0.81 0.95
CA ALA A 100 -12.32 1.35 1.94
C ALA A 100 -11.10 0.44 2.15
N GLY A 101 -9.93 1.07 2.20
CA GLY A 101 -8.68 0.45 2.59
C GLY A 101 -8.08 1.09 3.84
N TRP A 102 -6.91 0.59 4.24
CA TRP A 102 -6.19 1.03 5.43
C TRP A 102 -4.73 0.56 5.37
N LEU A 103 -3.88 1.19 6.18
CA LEU A 103 -2.59 0.66 6.59
C LEU A 103 -2.60 0.34 8.07
N LYS A 104 -1.87 -0.67 8.51
CA LYS A 104 -1.72 -1.01 9.92
C LYS A 104 -0.26 -1.28 10.27
N HIS A 105 0.23 -0.55 11.26
CA HIS A 105 1.62 -0.56 11.69
C HIS A 105 1.67 -0.45 13.23
N ASN A 106 2.42 -1.35 13.88
CA ASN A 106 2.58 -1.38 15.34
C ASN A 106 1.26 -1.29 16.13
N GLY A 107 0.22 -1.99 15.67
CA GLY A 107 -1.10 -2.03 16.30
C GLY A 107 -2.01 -0.85 15.98
N ASN A 108 -1.51 0.18 15.30
CA ASN A 108 -2.30 1.35 14.88
C ASN A 108 -2.78 1.20 13.43
N THR A 109 -4.04 1.58 13.19
CA THR A 109 -4.65 1.60 11.85
C THR A 109 -4.76 3.04 11.35
N TYR A 110 -4.45 3.24 10.07
CA TYR A 110 -4.45 4.52 9.35
C TYR A 110 -5.41 4.40 8.16
N GLU A 111 -6.50 5.18 8.16
CA GLU A 111 -7.55 5.17 7.13
C GLU A 111 -8.33 6.48 7.04
#